data_AF-A0A6L2PSU8-F1
#
_entry.id   AF-A0A6L2PSU8-F1
#
_cell.length_a   1.000
_cell.length_b   1.000
_cell.length_c   1.000
_cell.angle_alpha   90.00
_cell.angle_beta   90.00
_cell.angle_gamma   90.00
#
_symmetry.space_group_name_H-M   'P 1'
#
loop_
_entity.id
_entity.type
_entity.pdbx_description
1 polymer ?
#
loop_
_entity_poly.entity_id
_entity_poly.type
_entity_poly.pdbx_seq_one_letter_code
_entity_poly.pdbx_strand_id
1 'polypeptide(L)'
;VQMEHGADQKENEAHPWQVDVDHSTATCEDGDSILITATVTIPPKDEDAEVPKRRRKAPADYELLPGLGYYKFHTDIKTWDKARNVCEKEGAYLAVINSLSEAKSLSSVWIHNIFNDWRKDAAYIGTWDPNENGKFVTIF
;
A
#
# COMPACT_ATOMS: atom_id res chain seq x y z
N VAL A 1 -6.61 -24.32 -34.44
CA VAL A 1 -6.82 -25.25 -33.32
C VAL A 1 -7.81 -24.58 -32.38
N GLN A 2 -8.99 -25.15 -32.21
CA GLN A 2 -10.03 -24.62 -31.32
C GLN A 2 -9.84 -25.33 -29.98
N MET A 3 -9.54 -24.57 -28.92
CA MET A 3 -9.38 -25.11 -27.57
C MET A 3 -10.58 -24.65 -26.76
N GLU A 4 -11.51 -25.56 -26.54
CA GLU A 4 -12.66 -25.38 -25.66
C GLU A 4 -12.32 -25.89 -24.26
N HIS A 5 -12.49 -25.03 -23.25
CA HIS A 5 -12.39 -25.42 -21.85
C HIS A 5 -13.52 -24.77 -21.06
N GLY A 6 -14.37 -25.62 -20.48
CA GLY A 6 -15.41 -25.21 -19.55
C GLY A 6 -14.78 -24.73 -18.24
N ALA A 7 -14.94 -23.45 -17.95
CA ALA A 7 -14.73 -22.89 -16.63
C ALA A 7 -16.10 -22.52 -16.07
N ASP A 8 -16.53 -23.26 -15.05
CA ASP A 8 -17.67 -22.90 -14.21
C ASP A 8 -17.51 -21.45 -13.74
N GLN A 9 -18.46 -20.61 -14.12
CA GLN A 9 -18.45 -19.18 -13.85
C GLN A 9 -18.59 -18.93 -12.34
N LYS A 10 -17.48 -18.53 -11.72
CA LYS A 10 -17.53 -17.53 -10.64
C LYS A 10 -16.75 -16.32 -11.10
N GLU A 11 -17.46 -15.46 -11.82
CA GLU A 11 -17.03 -14.11 -12.18
C GLU A 11 -16.74 -13.31 -10.90
N ASN A 12 -15.49 -13.30 -10.45
CA ASN A 12 -14.81 -12.11 -9.90
C ASN A 12 -13.38 -12.34 -9.35
N GLU A 13 -12.80 -13.55 -9.42
CA GLU A 13 -11.47 -13.78 -8.81
C GLU A 13 -10.49 -14.61 -9.67
N ALA A 14 -10.56 -14.52 -11.00
CA ALA A 14 -9.51 -15.10 -11.85
C ALA A 14 -8.47 -14.03 -12.18
N HIS A 15 -7.30 -14.07 -11.53
CA HIS A 15 -6.14 -13.30 -11.96
C HIS A 15 -5.79 -13.67 -13.41
N PRO A 16 -5.51 -12.70 -14.30
CA PRO A 16 -5.23 -12.99 -15.70
C PRO A 16 -3.96 -13.84 -15.83
N TRP A 17 -4.01 -14.85 -16.69
CA TRP A 17 -2.87 -15.70 -17.03
C TRP A 17 -1.76 -14.85 -17.63
N GLN A 18 -0.52 -15.06 -17.19
CA GLN A 18 0.62 -14.38 -17.81
C GLN A 18 1.06 -15.21 -19.02
N VAL A 19 1.03 -14.59 -20.20
CA VAL A 19 1.47 -15.21 -21.45
C VAL A 19 2.68 -14.45 -21.93
N ASP A 20 3.79 -15.16 -22.05
CA ASP A 20 5.05 -14.66 -22.57
C ASP A 20 5.31 -15.33 -23.93
N VAL A 21 5.57 -14.52 -24.96
CA VAL A 21 5.78 -14.99 -26.32
C VAL A 21 7.13 -14.50 -26.79
N ASP A 22 8.08 -15.44 -26.86
CA ASP A 22 9.40 -15.22 -27.42
C ASP A 22 9.47 -15.75 -28.85
N HIS A 23 10.31 -15.11 -29.65
CA HIS A 23 10.63 -15.58 -30.99
C HIS A 23 12.13 -15.47 -31.25
N SER A 24 12.71 -16.56 -31.75
CA SER A 24 14.09 -16.60 -32.24
C SER A 24 14.15 -17.09 -33.69
N THR A 25 14.81 -16.34 -34.55
CA THR A 25 15.09 -16.74 -35.93
C THR A 25 16.44 -17.42 -36.02
N ALA A 26 16.51 -18.58 -36.66
CA ALA A 26 17.74 -19.24 -37.06
C ALA A 26 17.82 -19.28 -38.59
N THR A 27 18.90 -18.73 -39.16
CA THR A 27 19.16 -18.80 -40.60
C THR A 27 19.99 -20.05 -40.89
N CYS A 28 19.45 -20.93 -41.73
CA CYS A 28 20.12 -22.15 -42.18
C CYS A 28 20.48 -22.02 -43.66
N GLU A 29 21.32 -22.93 -44.18
CA GLU A 29 21.83 -22.89 -45.56
C GLU A 29 20.72 -22.83 -46.63
N ASP A 30 19.51 -23.32 -46.31
CA ASP A 30 18.34 -23.34 -47.21
C ASP A 30 17.15 -22.46 -46.75
N GLY A 31 17.37 -21.52 -45.82
CA GLY A 31 16.37 -20.50 -45.46
C GLY A 31 16.25 -20.18 -43.97
N ASP A 32 15.31 -19.29 -43.66
CA ASP A 32 15.11 -18.77 -42.31
C ASP A 32 14.05 -19.59 -41.57
N SER A 33 14.41 -20.12 -40.40
CA SER A 33 13.51 -20.82 -39.48
C SER A 33 13.14 -19.91 -38.30
N ILE A 34 11.85 -19.77 -38.04
CA ILE A 34 11.29 -18.95 -36.95
C ILE A 34 10.79 -19.89 -35.85
N LEU A 35 11.42 -19.85 -34.67
CA LEU A 35 10.98 -20.58 -33.49
C LEU A 35 10.21 -19.65 -32.56
N ILE A 36 8.90 -19.87 -32.44
CA ILE A 36 8.04 -19.14 -31.50
C ILE A 36 7.84 -20.00 -30.26
N THR A 37 8.29 -19.49 -29.11
CA THR A 37 8.10 -20.13 -27.81
C THR A 37 7.03 -19.34 -27.05
N ALA A 38 5.88 -19.97 -26.80
CA ALA A 38 4.82 -19.38 -25.99
C ALA A 38 4.75 -20.07 -24.63
N THR A 39 5.00 -19.31 -23.58
CA THR A 39 4.94 -19.79 -22.20
C THR A 39 3.69 -19.22 -21.53
N VAL A 40 2.84 -20.09 -21.00
CA VAL A 40 1.66 -19.70 -20.23
C VAL A 40 1.92 -20.01 -18.77
N THR A 41 2.10 -18.97 -17.97
CA THR A 41 2.31 -19.10 -16.52
C THR A 41 0.96 -19.01 -15.82
N ILE A 42 0.58 -20.13 -15.20
CA ILE A 42 -0.58 -20.20 -14.31
C ILE A 42 -0.13 -19.61 -12.97
N PRO A 43 -0.75 -18.52 -12.48
CA PRO A 43 -0.51 -18.10 -11.12
C PRO A 43 -0.85 -19.28 -10.18
N PRO A 44 0.00 -19.63 -9.21
CA PRO A 44 -0.34 -20.67 -8.25
C PRO A 44 -1.66 -20.27 -7.57
N LYS A 45 -2.63 -21.18 -7.61
CA LYS A 45 -3.84 -21.05 -6.79
C LYS A 45 -3.36 -20.91 -5.36
N ASP A 46 -3.86 -19.91 -4.63
CA ASP A 46 -3.39 -19.40 -3.33
C ASP A 46 -3.34 -20.43 -2.16
N GLU A 47 -2.73 -21.60 -2.34
CA GLU A 47 -2.60 -22.67 -1.35
C GLU A 47 -1.15 -22.85 -0.85
N ASP A 48 -0.13 -22.47 -1.64
CA ASP A 48 1.30 -22.64 -1.26
C ASP A 48 2.11 -21.33 -1.19
N ALA A 49 1.53 -20.19 -1.56
CA ALA A 49 2.11 -18.88 -1.23
C ALA A 49 1.89 -18.66 0.28
N GLU A 50 2.92 -18.21 1.01
CA GLU A 50 2.77 -17.74 2.40
C GLU A 50 1.43 -17.03 2.53
N VAL A 51 0.55 -17.58 3.39
CA VAL A 51 -0.83 -17.11 3.63
C VAL A 51 -0.89 -15.62 3.31
N PRO A 52 -1.62 -15.18 2.26
CA PRO A 52 -1.78 -13.76 2.01
C PRO A 52 -2.28 -13.21 3.32
N LYS A 53 -1.45 -12.45 4.05
CA LYS A 53 -1.85 -11.87 5.35
C LYS A 53 -3.17 -11.22 5.04
N ARG A 54 -4.28 -11.83 5.51
CA ARG A 54 -5.66 -11.41 5.16
C ARG A 54 -5.60 -9.91 5.13
N ARG A 55 -5.81 -9.27 3.96
CA ARG A 55 -5.64 -7.82 3.83
C ARG A 55 -6.44 -7.23 4.98
N ARG A 56 -5.74 -6.82 6.05
CA ARG A 56 -6.40 -6.41 7.28
C ARG A 56 -7.10 -5.15 6.85
N LYS A 57 -8.43 -5.23 6.70
CA LYS A 57 -9.21 -4.05 6.37
C LYS A 57 -8.85 -3.02 7.43
N ALA A 58 -8.42 -1.84 6.99
CA ALA A 58 -8.12 -0.77 7.92
C ALA A 58 -9.32 -0.59 8.86
N PRO A 59 -9.10 -0.30 10.15
CA PRO A 59 -10.19 0.00 11.06
C PRO A 59 -11.13 1.05 10.46
N ALA A 60 -12.43 0.96 10.76
CA ALA A 60 -13.47 1.76 10.06
C ALA A 60 -13.33 3.28 10.26
N ASP A 61 -12.54 3.70 11.23
CA ASP A 61 -12.23 5.08 11.61
C ASP A 61 -10.95 5.63 10.97
N TYR A 62 -10.33 4.87 10.05
CA TYR A 62 -9.27 5.37 9.17
C TYR A 62 -9.84 5.82 7.83
N GLU A 63 -9.44 7.01 7.41
CA GLU A 63 -9.75 7.58 6.11
C GLU A 63 -8.68 7.17 5.08
N LEU A 64 -9.10 6.62 3.95
CA LEU A 64 -8.20 6.35 2.83
C LEU A 64 -7.97 7.64 2.05
N LEU A 65 -6.74 8.13 2.06
CA LEU A 65 -6.26 9.17 1.16
C LEU A 65 -5.69 8.51 -0.11
N PRO A 66 -6.32 8.69 -1.29
CA PRO A 66 -5.87 8.05 -2.53
C PRO A 66 -4.41 8.37 -2.85
N GLY A 67 -3.60 7.34 -3.10
CA GLY A 67 -2.18 7.47 -3.41
C GLY A 67 -1.25 7.71 -2.21
N LEU A 68 -1.78 7.86 -0.99
CA LEU A 68 -0.99 8.06 0.24
C LEU A 68 -1.17 6.92 1.24
N GLY A 69 -2.41 6.45 1.45
CA GLY A 69 -2.73 5.39 2.41
C GLY A 69 -3.80 5.79 3.42
N TYR A 70 -3.85 5.07 4.54
CA TYR A 70 -4.87 5.25 5.57
C TYR A 70 -4.39 6.18 6.68
N TYR A 71 -5.20 7.19 7.01
CA TYR A 71 -4.90 8.20 8.04
C TYR A 71 -6.04 8.29 9.04
N LYS A 72 -5.71 8.67 10.27
CA LYS A 72 -6.67 8.92 11.34
C LYS A 72 -6.19 10.10 12.18
N PHE A 73 -7.08 11.02 12.46
CA PHE A 73 -6.82 12.12 13.40
C PHE A 73 -7.37 11.77 14.78
N HIS A 74 -6.47 11.59 15.74
CA HIS A 74 -6.85 11.36 17.14
C HIS A 74 -7.12 12.69 17.85
N THR A 75 -8.26 12.77 18.53
CA THR A 75 -8.71 13.98 19.24
C THR A 75 -8.32 13.98 20.71
N ASP A 76 -7.90 12.82 21.23
CA ASP A 76 -7.40 12.65 22.58
C ASP A 76 -6.05 13.37 22.78
N ILE A 77 -5.99 14.27 23.75
CA ILE A 77 -4.74 14.92 24.13
C ILE A 77 -3.87 13.95 24.92
N LYS A 78 -2.68 13.66 24.41
CA LYS A 78 -1.68 12.78 25.02
C LYS A 78 -0.29 13.38 24.86
N THR A 79 0.70 12.91 25.61
CA THR A 79 2.11 13.23 25.33
C THR A 79 2.54 12.54 24.03
N TRP A 80 3.62 13.00 23.39
CA TRP A 80 4.12 12.42 22.14
C TRP A 80 4.31 10.89 22.24
N ASP A 81 4.98 10.40 23.29
CA ASP A 81 5.20 8.96 23.49
C ASP A 81 3.89 8.17 23.65
N LYS A 82 2.91 8.76 24.34
CA LYS A 82 1.59 8.14 24.51
C LYS A 82 0.81 8.12 23.21
N ALA A 83 0.89 9.17 22.40
CA ALA A 83 0.26 9.23 21.08
C ALA A 83 0.89 8.17 20.15
N ARG A 84 2.23 8.07 20.13
CA ARG A 84 2.95 7.03 19.40
C ARG A 84 2.49 5.63 19.79
N ASN A 85 2.41 5.35 21.09
CA ASN A 85 1.97 4.04 21.61
C ASN A 85 0.54 3.70 21.17
N VAL A 86 -0.36 4.69 21.10
CA VAL A 86 -1.73 4.48 20.59
C VAL A 86 -1.71 4.07 19.12
N CYS A 87 -0.97 4.79 18.27
CA CYS A 87 -0.87 4.43 16.85
C CYS A 87 -0.27 3.02 16.67
N GLU A 88 0.78 2.67 17.42
CA GLU A 88 1.41 1.34 17.37
C GLU A 88 0.45 0.22 17.79
N LYS A 89 -0.39 0.45 18.81
CA LYS A 89 -1.44 -0.49 19.23
C LYS A 89 -2.52 -0.71 18.18
N GLU A 90 -2.78 0.31 17.35
CA GLU A 90 -3.69 0.21 16.20
C GLU A 90 -3.05 -0.48 14.99
N GLY A 91 -1.76 -0.85 15.07
CA GLY A 91 -1.00 -1.41 13.96
C GLY A 91 -0.57 -0.34 12.93
N ALA A 92 -0.56 0.93 13.35
CA ALA A 92 -0.15 2.09 12.57
C ALA A 92 1.03 2.80 13.26
N TYR A 93 1.33 4.01 12.83
CA TYR A 93 2.38 4.85 13.35
C TYR A 93 1.99 6.33 13.23
N LEU A 94 2.65 7.22 13.99
CA LEU A 94 2.44 8.66 13.83
C LEU A 94 2.79 9.09 12.40
N ALA A 95 2.03 10.02 11.83
CA ALA A 95 2.17 10.43 10.43
C ALA A 95 3.58 10.97 10.14
N VAL A 96 4.23 10.46 9.10
CA VAL A 96 5.55 10.94 8.63
C VAL A 96 5.36 11.57 7.27
N ILE A 97 5.37 12.90 7.24
CA ILE A 97 5.08 13.69 6.04
C ILE A 97 6.34 13.76 5.17
N ASN A 98 6.36 12.99 4.08
CA ASN A 98 7.50 12.86 3.16
C ASN A 98 7.34 13.67 1.86
N SER A 99 6.18 14.29 1.64
CA SER A 99 5.93 15.07 0.42
C SER A 99 5.01 16.27 0.64
N LEU A 100 5.11 17.26 -0.24
CA LEU A 100 4.22 18.42 -0.24
C LEU A 100 2.77 18.03 -0.56
N SER A 101 2.56 17.02 -1.41
CA SER A 101 1.23 16.49 -1.71
C SER A 101 0.58 15.88 -0.48
N GLU A 102 1.33 15.09 0.28
CA GLU A 102 0.86 14.50 1.53
C GLU A 102 0.49 15.57 2.56
N ALA A 103 1.36 16.57 2.75
CA ALA A 103 1.09 17.69 3.64
C ALA A 103 -0.22 18.41 3.29
N LYS A 104 -0.52 18.58 2.00
CA LYS A 104 -1.78 19.20 1.54
C LYS A 104 -2.99 18.31 1.73
N SER A 105 -2.85 17.00 1.53
CA SER A 105 -3.94 16.04 1.67
C SER A 105 -4.34 15.83 3.13
N LEU A 106 -3.42 15.95 4.09
CA LEU A 106 -3.71 15.77 5.52
C LEU A 106 -4.76 16.74 6.08
N SER A 107 -4.95 17.91 5.45
CA SER A 107 -6.00 18.84 5.82
C SER A 107 -7.41 18.25 5.69
N SER A 108 -7.63 17.24 4.84
CA SER A 108 -8.96 16.61 4.71
C SER A 108 -9.32 15.74 5.91
N VAL A 109 -8.33 15.20 6.61
CA VAL A 109 -8.50 14.33 7.79
C VAL A 109 -8.54 15.14 9.09
N TRP A 110 -8.27 16.44 9.02
CA TRP A 110 -8.23 17.32 10.19
C TRP A 110 -9.64 17.57 10.73
N ILE A 111 -9.80 17.46 12.05
CA ILE A 111 -11.09 17.77 12.69
C ILE A 111 -11.03 19.17 13.31
N HIS A 112 -11.73 20.11 12.68
CA HIS A 112 -11.81 21.49 13.14
C HIS A 112 -12.70 21.64 14.40
N ASN A 113 -12.47 22.73 15.14
CA ASN A 113 -13.32 23.20 16.25
C ASN A 113 -13.44 22.26 17.48
N ILE A 114 -12.50 21.33 17.67
CA ILE A 114 -12.47 20.50 18.90
C ILE A 114 -11.94 21.28 20.10
N PHE A 115 -10.92 22.11 19.87
CA PHE A 115 -10.30 22.94 20.90
C PHE A 115 -10.54 24.41 20.60
N ASN A 116 -10.65 25.22 21.65
CA ASN A 116 -10.81 26.68 21.52
C ASN A 116 -9.51 27.44 21.89
N ASP A 117 -8.37 26.73 21.88
CA ASP A 117 -7.04 27.28 22.18
C ASP A 117 -6.03 26.84 21.10
N TRP A 118 -4.74 27.05 21.36
CA TRP A 118 -3.64 26.73 20.44
C TRP A 118 -3.64 25.29 19.90
N ARG A 119 -4.25 24.34 20.62
CA ARG A 119 -4.34 22.93 20.23
C ARG A 119 -5.25 22.70 19.02
N LYS A 120 -6.11 23.65 18.68
CA LYS A 120 -7.01 23.56 17.51
C LYS A 120 -6.26 23.51 16.17
N ASP A 121 -4.99 23.94 16.19
CA ASP A 121 -4.10 24.05 15.05
C ASP A 121 -2.84 23.15 15.19
N ALA A 122 -2.82 22.22 16.17
CA ALA A 122 -1.64 21.40 16.46
C ALA A 122 -1.97 19.91 16.67
N ALA A 123 -1.14 19.04 16.10
CA ALA A 123 -1.18 17.60 16.30
C ALA A 123 0.24 17.03 16.34
N TYR A 124 0.43 15.93 17.08
CA TYR A 124 1.71 15.23 17.07
C TYR A 124 1.87 14.43 15.77
N ILE A 125 3.06 14.52 15.18
CA ILE A 125 3.47 13.78 14.00
C ILE A 125 4.70 12.93 14.33
N GLY A 126 5.10 12.06 13.41
CA GLY A 126 6.19 11.09 13.57
C GLY A 126 7.59 11.69 13.51
N THR A 127 7.75 12.98 13.83
CA THR A 127 9.05 13.65 14.00
C THR A 127 9.31 13.91 15.47
N TRP A 128 10.54 13.69 15.91
CA TRP A 128 10.96 13.91 17.29
C TRP A 128 12.45 14.23 17.38
N ASP A 129 12.87 14.84 18.48
CA ASP A 129 14.28 15.13 18.77
C ASP A 129 14.73 14.27 19.97
N PRO A 130 15.40 13.12 19.72
CA PRO A 130 15.75 12.18 20.78
C PRO A 130 16.79 12.72 21.76
N ASN A 131 17.56 13.74 21.38
CA ASN A 131 18.67 14.26 22.17
C ASN A 131 18.47 15.72 22.58
N GLU A 132 17.29 16.30 22.33
CA GLU A 132 16.95 17.70 22.61
C GLU A 132 17.99 18.71 22.09
N ASN A 133 18.62 18.40 20.96
CA ASN A 133 19.70 19.21 20.39
C ASN A 133 19.29 19.99 19.12
N GLY A 134 18.00 20.02 18.82
CA GLY A 134 17.40 20.62 17.63
C GLY A 134 17.51 19.73 16.38
N LYS A 135 17.98 18.49 16.48
CA LYS A 135 18.03 17.54 15.36
C LYS A 135 16.84 16.61 15.39
N PHE A 136 15.89 16.91 14.53
CA PHE A 136 14.69 16.10 14.37
C PHE A 136 14.95 14.90 13.48
N VAL A 137 14.43 13.76 13.89
CA VAL A 137 14.41 12.51 13.12
C VAL A 137 12.98 12.00 13.04
N THR A 138 12.73 11.12 12.08
CA THR A 138 11.46 10.39 11.96
C THR A 138 11.48 9.12 12.81
N ILE A 139 10.31 8.52 13.03
CA ILE A 139 10.15 7.22 13.72
C ILE A 139 10.62 6.00 12.91
N PHE A 140 11.21 6.22 11.73
CA PHE A 140 11.87 5.25 10.85
C PHE A 140 13.31 5.68 10.60
#